data_AF-S7PF46-F1
#
_entry.id   AF-S7PF46-F1
#
_cell.length_a   1.000
_cell.length_b   1.000
_cell.length_c   1.000
_cell.angle_alpha   90.00
_cell.angle_beta   90.00
_cell.angle_gamma   90.00
#
_symmetry.space_group_name_H-M   'P 1'
#
loop_
_entity.id
_entity.type
_entity.pdbx_description
1 polymer ?
#
loop_
_entity_poly.entity_id
_entity_poly.type
_entity_poly.pdbx_seq_one_letter_code
_entity_poly.pdbx_strand_id
1 'polypeptide(L)'
;MAKNAKGNKGLVPRTYLEPHHKEEGHESGEEGSEGDVEVAEERAEGAQVEHRTDSHWSAVQKALSEINTVDVLTTMGAIPAGFRPSTLFQLLEEGNQFRASYFLQPELTPSQLAFRDLLWDAKTGTIRSRASRVSLILTLWSCKMIPVPGVSIQLLSRHVRLCLFDGNKVLSNIHTVRATWQPKKPRTWTFSPQPKRLNDRMTSRYDAH
;
A
#
# COMPACT_ATOMS: atom_id res chain seq x y z
N MET A 1 31.61 3.47 15.33
CA MET A 1 32.45 4.26 14.39
C MET A 1 33.02 3.29 13.38
N ALA A 2 32.94 3.62 12.08
CA ALA A 2 33.52 2.82 11.01
C ALA A 2 34.74 3.55 10.44
N LYS A 3 35.70 2.79 9.89
CA LYS A 3 36.92 3.31 9.28
C LYS A 3 36.98 2.85 7.83
N ASN A 4 37.21 3.76 6.88
CA ASN A 4 37.37 3.39 5.48
C ASN A 4 38.80 2.93 5.16
N ALA A 5 39.03 2.37 3.96
CA ALA A 5 40.34 1.88 3.52
C ALA A 5 41.42 2.98 3.47
N LYS A 6 41.02 4.25 3.36
CA LYS A 6 41.91 5.43 3.36
C LYS A 6 42.26 5.93 4.78
N GLY A 7 41.75 5.28 5.82
CA GLY A 7 42.11 5.60 7.20
C GLY A 7 41.13 6.49 7.97
N ASN A 8 40.12 7.05 7.32
CA ASN A 8 39.22 8.04 7.91
C ASN A 8 38.14 7.37 8.76
N LYS A 9 37.93 7.89 9.97
CA LYS A 9 36.93 7.39 10.93
C LYS A 9 35.68 8.27 10.92
N GLY A 10 34.50 7.65 10.94
CA GLY A 10 33.22 8.36 10.96
C GLY A 10 32.10 7.57 11.63
N LEU A 11 31.00 8.25 11.90
CA LEU A 11 29.75 7.61 12.32
C LEU A 11 29.04 7.11 11.07
N VAL A 12 28.84 5.80 11.00
CA VAL A 12 28.08 5.15 9.92
C VAL A 12 26.84 4.53 10.55
N PRO A 13 25.63 4.88 10.10
CA PRO A 13 24.40 4.25 10.57
C PRO A 13 24.44 2.75 10.34
N ARG A 14 23.94 1.96 11.30
CA ARG A 14 23.96 0.49 11.26
C ARG A 14 23.22 -0.12 10.05
N THR A 15 22.37 0.66 9.36
CA THR A 15 21.69 0.25 8.12
C THR A 15 22.61 0.09 6.92
N TYR A 16 23.84 0.63 6.98
CA TYR A 16 24.84 0.57 5.92
C TYR A 16 25.99 -0.42 6.24
N LEU A 17 25.82 -1.24 7.28
CA LEU A 17 26.82 -2.21 7.71
C LEU A 17 26.17 -3.59 7.72
N GLU A 18 26.69 -4.50 6.91
CA GLU A 18 26.31 -5.91 6.98
C GLU A 18 27.02 -6.57 8.18
N PRO A 19 26.32 -7.39 8.99
CA PRO A 19 26.95 -8.15 10.05
C PRO A 19 27.94 -9.16 9.46
N HIS A 20 29.23 -9.03 9.81
CA HIS A 20 30.23 -10.02 9.44
C HIS A 20 30.00 -11.28 10.29
N HIS A 21 29.25 -12.25 9.76
CA HIS A 21 29.16 -13.59 10.35
C HIS A 21 30.51 -14.29 10.16
N LYS A 22 31.20 -14.58 11.25
CA LYS A 22 32.27 -15.58 11.25
C LYS A 22 31.58 -16.94 11.31
N GLU A 23 31.77 -17.75 10.28
CA GLU A 23 31.32 -19.14 10.27
C GLU A 23 32.16 -19.94 11.27
N GLU A 24 31.50 -20.42 12.33
CA GLU A 24 31.98 -21.53 13.15
C GLU A 24 30.88 -22.60 13.16
N GLY A 25 31.16 -23.73 12.52
CA GLY A 25 30.90 -25.08 13.05
C GLY A 25 29.47 -25.61 13.18
N HIS A 26 29.19 -26.61 12.33
CA HIS A 26 28.57 -27.93 12.63
C HIS A 26 27.03 -28.11 12.78
N GLU A 27 26.54 -28.98 11.87
CA GLU A 27 25.67 -30.16 12.04
C GLU A 27 24.16 -30.04 12.33
N SER A 28 23.37 -30.57 11.37
CA SER A 28 22.62 -31.84 11.45
C SER A 28 21.18 -31.74 10.90
N GLY A 29 20.76 -32.80 10.18
CA GLY A 29 19.35 -33.14 9.97
C GLY A 29 18.93 -33.41 8.53
N GLU A 30 19.30 -34.60 8.00
CA GLU A 30 18.66 -35.25 6.85
C GLU A 30 17.25 -35.74 7.23
N GLU A 31 16.23 -35.52 6.40
CA GLU A 31 15.06 -36.37 6.06
C GLU A 31 14.33 -35.67 4.90
N GLY A 32 13.72 -36.24 3.87
CA GLY A 32 13.44 -37.61 3.44
C GLY A 32 12.60 -37.45 2.14
N SER A 33 12.87 -38.29 1.15
CA SER A 33 12.47 -38.14 -0.26
C SER A 33 11.10 -38.76 -0.59
N GLU A 34 10.53 -38.29 -1.70
CA GLU A 34 9.55 -38.92 -2.62
C GLU A 34 8.03 -38.84 -2.37
N GLY A 35 7.30 -38.49 -3.44
CA GLY A 35 5.84 -38.53 -3.54
C GLY A 35 5.30 -37.75 -4.75
N ASP A 36 5.61 -38.23 -5.95
CA ASP A 36 5.15 -37.72 -7.26
C ASP A 36 3.76 -38.30 -7.60
N VAL A 37 2.78 -37.47 -7.98
CA VAL A 37 1.51 -37.93 -8.60
C VAL A 37 1.04 -36.91 -9.64
N GLU A 38 1.26 -37.27 -10.91
CA GLU A 38 0.67 -36.66 -12.10
C GLU A 38 -0.86 -36.83 -12.10
N VAL A 39 -1.61 -35.76 -12.39
CA VAL A 39 -3.04 -35.87 -12.75
C VAL A 39 -3.26 -35.13 -14.08
N ALA A 40 -3.78 -35.90 -15.02
CA ALA A 40 -3.91 -35.62 -16.44
C ALA A 40 -4.85 -34.45 -16.76
N GLU A 41 -4.45 -33.69 -17.78
CA GLU A 41 -5.21 -32.64 -18.46
C GLU A 41 -6.08 -33.29 -19.55
N GLU A 42 -7.40 -33.11 -19.50
CA GLU A 42 -8.29 -33.43 -20.63
C GLU A 42 -8.93 -32.14 -21.15
N ARG A 43 -8.67 -31.88 -22.43
CA ARG A 43 -8.96 -30.65 -23.18
C ARG A 43 -10.31 -30.81 -23.89
N ALA A 44 -11.18 -29.81 -23.77
CA ALA A 44 -12.33 -29.64 -24.67
C ALA A 44 -12.28 -28.25 -25.32
N GLU A 45 -12.11 -28.23 -26.64
CA GLU A 45 -12.19 -27.05 -27.49
C GLU A 45 -13.64 -26.57 -27.68
N GLY A 46 -13.83 -25.25 -27.77
CA GLY A 46 -14.99 -24.69 -28.47
C GLY A 46 -15.49 -23.34 -27.95
N ALA A 47 -14.93 -22.26 -28.51
CA ALA A 47 -15.56 -20.98 -28.88
C ALA A 47 -14.57 -19.82 -28.66
N GLN A 48 -13.93 -19.37 -29.75
CA GLN A 48 -13.16 -18.12 -29.73
C GLN A 48 -14.14 -16.95 -29.61
N VAL A 49 -14.26 -16.41 -28.39
CA VAL A 49 -14.87 -15.11 -28.17
C VAL A 49 -13.75 -14.09 -28.38
N GLU A 50 -13.82 -13.32 -29.47
CA GLU A 50 -12.94 -12.17 -29.65
C GLU A 50 -13.10 -11.23 -28.46
N HIS A 51 -12.05 -11.16 -27.64
CA HIS A 51 -11.98 -10.23 -26.53
C HIS A 51 -11.85 -8.82 -27.11
N ARG A 52 -12.97 -8.07 -27.10
CA ARG A 52 -12.95 -6.63 -27.30
C ARG A 52 -12.02 -6.01 -26.27
N THR A 53 -10.90 -5.48 -26.75
CA THR A 53 -9.88 -4.75 -25.99
C THR A 53 -10.34 -3.33 -25.70
N ASP A 54 -11.49 -3.20 -25.03
CA ASP A 54 -11.86 -1.94 -24.41
C ASP A 54 -11.52 -2.05 -22.93
N SER A 55 -10.57 -1.23 -22.46
CA SER A 55 -10.16 -1.12 -21.05
C SER A 55 -11.34 -0.88 -20.09
N HIS A 56 -12.46 -0.39 -20.62
CA HIS A 56 -13.72 -0.25 -19.89
C HIS A 56 -14.41 -1.60 -19.61
N TRP A 57 -14.27 -2.60 -20.48
CA TRP A 57 -14.88 -3.93 -20.29
C TRP A 57 -14.16 -4.74 -19.21
N SER A 58 -12.83 -4.65 -19.12
CA SER A 58 -12.08 -5.31 -18.05
C SER A 58 -12.36 -4.68 -16.68
N ALA A 59 -12.56 -3.36 -16.62
CA ALA A 59 -13.02 -2.67 -15.42
C ALA A 59 -14.44 -3.09 -15.02
N VAL A 60 -15.35 -3.26 -15.99
CA VAL A 60 -16.71 -3.76 -15.76
C VAL A 60 -16.69 -5.23 -15.32
N GLN A 61 -15.88 -6.10 -15.93
CA GLN A 61 -15.73 -7.49 -15.51
C GLN A 61 -15.15 -7.61 -14.11
N LYS A 62 -14.15 -6.78 -13.76
CA LYS A 62 -13.60 -6.70 -12.41
C LYS A 62 -14.63 -6.20 -11.40
N ALA A 63 -15.42 -5.18 -11.77
CA ALA A 63 -16.53 -4.71 -10.94
C ALA A 63 -17.59 -5.80 -10.75
N LEU A 64 -17.96 -6.53 -11.81
CA LEU A 64 -18.94 -7.61 -11.76
C LEU A 64 -18.46 -8.83 -10.96
N SER A 65 -17.16 -9.17 -11.02
CA SER A 65 -16.59 -10.25 -10.20
C SER A 65 -16.45 -9.83 -8.73
N GLU A 66 -16.07 -8.58 -8.45
CA GLU A 66 -16.06 -8.02 -7.09
C GLU A 66 -17.49 -7.97 -6.49
N ILE A 67 -18.51 -7.61 -7.28
CA ILE A 67 -19.92 -7.59 -6.85
C ILE A 67 -20.41 -8.98 -6.44
N ASN A 68 -20.01 -10.04 -7.13
CA ASN A 68 -20.40 -11.42 -6.76
C ASN A 68 -19.75 -11.89 -5.43
N THR A 69 -18.48 -11.58 -5.20
CA THR A 69 -17.79 -12.04 -3.97
C THR A 69 -18.35 -11.42 -2.69
N VAL A 70 -18.73 -10.15 -2.73
CA VAL A 70 -19.31 -9.44 -1.57
C VAL A 70 -20.69 -10.00 -1.24
N ASP A 71 -21.51 -10.31 -2.23
CA ASP A 71 -22.85 -10.87 -2.03
C ASP A 71 -22.79 -12.28 -1.43
N VAL A 72 -21.84 -13.12 -1.88
CA VAL A 72 -21.58 -14.44 -1.29
C VAL A 72 -21.14 -14.31 0.17
N LEU A 73 -20.15 -13.46 0.47
CA LEU A 73 -19.66 -13.26 1.84
C LEU A 73 -20.74 -12.67 2.76
N THR A 74 -21.62 -11.83 2.23
CA THR A 74 -22.77 -11.28 2.99
C THR A 74 -23.78 -12.37 3.29
N THR A 75 -24.10 -13.23 2.30
CA THR A 75 -25.01 -14.37 2.45
C THR A 75 -24.49 -15.40 3.46
N MET A 76 -23.17 -15.60 3.52
CA MET A 76 -22.51 -16.46 4.50
C MET A 76 -22.43 -15.83 5.91
N GLY A 77 -22.92 -14.59 6.11
CA GLY A 77 -22.81 -13.86 7.37
C GLY A 77 -21.36 -13.48 7.73
N ALA A 78 -20.45 -13.55 6.77
CA ALA A 78 -19.03 -13.31 6.96
C ALA A 78 -18.71 -11.80 6.99
N ILE A 79 -19.50 -10.99 6.30
CA ILE A 79 -19.45 -9.52 6.35
C ILE A 79 -20.82 -8.90 6.70
N PRO A 80 -20.85 -7.71 7.31
CA PRO A 80 -22.09 -7.06 7.71
C PRO A 80 -22.97 -6.63 6.53
N ALA A 81 -24.28 -6.57 6.74
CA ALA A 81 -25.21 -6.01 5.77
C ALA A 81 -24.84 -4.56 5.40
N GLY A 82 -24.87 -4.26 4.10
CA GLY A 82 -24.49 -2.94 3.57
C GLY A 82 -22.99 -2.69 3.47
N PHE A 83 -22.15 -3.71 3.69
CA PHE A 83 -20.72 -3.63 3.37
C PHE A 83 -20.54 -3.33 1.88
N ARG A 84 -19.64 -2.38 1.58
CA ARG A 84 -19.29 -2.02 0.20
C ARG A 84 -17.77 -1.93 0.05
N PRO A 85 -17.22 -2.31 -1.11
CA PRO A 85 -15.83 -2.03 -1.44
C PRO A 85 -15.51 -0.54 -1.27
N SER A 86 -14.29 -0.24 -0.82
CA SER A 86 -13.87 1.14 -0.56
C SER A 86 -13.57 1.85 -1.89
N THR A 87 -14.38 2.84 -2.25
CA THR A 87 -14.16 3.68 -3.44
C THR A 87 -12.77 4.33 -3.45
N LEU A 88 -12.33 4.87 -2.30
CA LEU A 88 -11.00 5.46 -2.17
C LEU A 88 -9.86 4.44 -2.30
N PHE A 89 -10.11 3.16 -2.00
CA PHE A 89 -9.12 2.12 -2.24
C PHE A 89 -9.02 1.79 -3.74
N GLN A 90 -10.15 1.67 -4.43
CA GLN A 90 -10.15 1.44 -5.88
C GLN A 90 -9.38 2.55 -6.62
N LEU A 91 -9.63 3.82 -6.28
CA LEU A 91 -8.87 4.96 -6.83
C LEU A 91 -7.35 4.89 -6.55
N LEU A 92 -6.93 4.31 -5.43
CA LEU A 92 -5.51 4.13 -5.09
C LEU A 92 -4.83 2.99 -5.86
N GLU A 93 -5.62 2.02 -6.35
CA GLU A 93 -5.17 0.91 -7.17
C GLU A 93 -5.10 1.28 -8.66
N GLU A 94 -5.96 2.20 -9.12
CA GLU A 94 -5.97 2.70 -10.50
C GLU A 94 -4.69 3.47 -10.89
N GLY A 95 -4.01 4.11 -9.92
CA GLY A 95 -2.77 4.82 -10.21
C GLY A 95 -2.20 5.63 -9.06
N ASN A 96 -1.15 6.39 -9.38
CA ASN A 96 -0.38 7.16 -8.38
C ASN A 96 -0.91 8.59 -8.15
N GLN A 97 -1.86 9.07 -8.96
CA GLN A 97 -2.34 10.46 -8.96
C GLN A 97 -2.93 10.94 -7.63
N PHE A 98 -3.35 10.03 -6.75
CA PHE A 98 -3.88 10.37 -5.42
C PHE A 98 -2.91 10.08 -4.27
N ARG A 99 -1.67 9.69 -4.59
CA ARG A 99 -0.64 9.41 -3.59
C ARG A 99 0.20 10.65 -3.37
N ALA A 100 0.58 10.89 -2.12
CA ALA A 100 1.43 12.02 -1.76
C ALA A 100 2.76 12.02 -2.54
N SER A 101 3.30 10.84 -2.85
CA SER A 101 4.54 10.70 -3.63
C SER A 101 4.45 11.36 -5.01
N TYR A 102 3.28 11.35 -5.65
CA TYR A 102 3.08 11.94 -6.97
C TYR A 102 3.30 13.46 -6.95
N PHE A 103 2.78 14.15 -5.92
CA PHE A 103 2.90 15.61 -5.79
C PHE A 103 4.20 16.08 -5.13
N LEU A 104 4.97 15.17 -4.54
CA LEU A 104 6.27 15.47 -3.95
C LEU A 104 7.41 15.27 -4.95
N GLN A 105 7.16 14.58 -6.05
CA GLN A 105 8.16 14.37 -7.09
C GLN A 105 8.30 15.64 -7.93
N PRO A 106 9.53 16.16 -8.11
CA PRO A 106 9.78 17.31 -8.98
C PRO A 106 9.40 17.02 -10.42
N GLU A 107 8.76 17.98 -11.09
CA GLU A 107 8.39 17.87 -12.49
C GLU A 107 9.31 18.69 -13.38
N LEU A 108 9.73 18.14 -14.52
CA LEU A 108 10.48 18.90 -15.51
C LEU A 108 9.58 19.82 -16.34
N THR A 109 10.17 20.91 -16.83
CA THR A 109 9.58 21.72 -17.90
C THR A 109 9.55 20.92 -19.21
N PRO A 110 8.74 21.31 -20.21
CA PRO A 110 8.71 20.60 -21.50
C PRO A 110 10.06 20.55 -22.22
N SER A 111 10.94 21.53 -21.98
CA SER A 111 12.31 21.54 -22.50
C SER A 111 13.26 20.60 -21.78
N GLN A 112 12.86 20.03 -20.64
CA GLN A 112 13.68 19.21 -19.74
C GLN A 112 14.93 19.91 -19.16
N LEU A 113 15.01 21.24 -19.26
CA LEU A 113 16.17 22.02 -18.79
C LEU A 113 16.00 22.58 -17.38
N ALA A 114 14.80 22.50 -16.81
CA ALA A 114 14.52 23.03 -15.48
C ALA A 114 13.38 22.24 -14.81
N PHE A 115 13.28 22.35 -13.49
CA PHE A 115 12.11 21.93 -12.75
C PHE A 115 11.03 23.01 -12.81
N ARG A 116 9.78 22.59 -12.99
CA ARG A 116 8.60 23.45 -13.08
C ARG A 116 8.15 23.97 -11.73
N ASP A 117 8.35 23.16 -10.71
CA ASP A 117 7.78 23.29 -9.37
C ASP A 117 8.82 23.66 -8.31
N LEU A 118 10.11 23.58 -8.65
CA LEU A 118 11.21 24.07 -7.82
C LEU A 118 11.70 25.42 -8.33
N LEU A 119 11.62 26.45 -7.48
CA LEU A 119 12.10 27.80 -7.78
C LEU A 119 13.35 28.08 -6.97
N TRP A 120 14.45 28.39 -7.64
CA TRP A 120 15.71 28.78 -6.98
C TRP A 120 15.67 30.25 -6.54
N ASP A 121 16.09 30.51 -5.30
CA ASP A 121 16.31 31.88 -4.82
C ASP A 121 17.81 32.20 -4.84
N ALA A 122 18.23 33.00 -5.82
CA ALA A 122 19.62 33.37 -6.00
C ALA A 122 20.19 34.21 -4.84
N LYS A 123 19.34 34.87 -4.03
CA LYS A 123 19.80 35.69 -2.91
C LYS A 123 20.18 34.84 -1.70
N THR A 124 19.40 33.80 -1.43
CA THR A 124 19.63 32.91 -0.28
C THR A 124 20.42 31.66 -0.65
N GLY A 125 20.58 31.37 -1.95
CA GLY A 125 21.25 30.17 -2.43
C GLY A 125 20.47 28.89 -2.07
N THR A 126 19.14 28.97 -2.02
CA THR A 126 18.28 27.86 -1.60
C THR A 126 17.02 27.78 -2.46
N ILE A 127 16.35 26.61 -2.42
CA ILE A 127 15.04 26.44 -3.04
C ILE A 127 14.01 27.25 -2.25
N ARG A 128 13.22 28.06 -2.95
CA ARG A 128 12.15 28.87 -2.38
C ARG A 128 11.00 27.96 -1.92
N SER A 129 10.65 28.06 -0.64
CA SER A 129 9.44 27.43 -0.12
C SER A 129 8.20 28.08 -0.73
N ARG A 130 7.23 27.27 -1.17
CA ARG A 130 5.90 27.77 -1.58
C ARG A 130 5.01 27.86 -0.34
N ALA A 131 4.56 29.07 -0.02
CA ALA A 131 3.57 29.27 1.03
C ALA A 131 2.25 28.59 0.62
N SER A 132 1.77 27.66 1.46
CA SER A 132 0.42 27.09 1.28
C SER A 132 -0.63 28.15 1.62
N ARG A 133 -1.63 28.31 0.75
CA ARG A 133 -2.71 29.29 0.95
C ARG A 133 -3.72 28.82 2.00
N VAL A 134 -3.87 27.51 2.17
CA VAL A 134 -4.83 26.89 3.10
C VAL A 134 -4.21 25.63 3.69
N SER A 135 -4.39 25.43 5.00
CA SER A 135 -4.00 24.20 5.69
C SER A 135 -5.19 23.70 6.51
N LEU A 136 -5.55 22.43 6.34
CA LEU A 136 -6.57 21.74 7.14
C LEU A 136 -5.89 20.64 7.93
N ILE A 137 -6.07 20.67 9.25
CA ILE A 137 -5.57 19.63 10.16
C ILE A 137 -6.77 18.87 10.72
N LEU A 138 -6.79 17.56 10.48
CA LEU A 138 -7.81 16.65 11.03
C LEU A 138 -7.13 15.69 12.01
N THR A 139 -7.74 15.51 13.18
CA THR A 139 -7.28 14.51 14.15
C THR A 139 -8.36 13.46 14.34
N LEU A 140 -8.10 12.26 13.83
CA LEU A 140 -8.94 11.09 14.05
C LEU A 140 -8.48 10.40 15.34
N TRP A 141 -9.39 10.25 16.31
CA TRP A 141 -9.08 9.63 17.61
C TRP A 141 -9.56 8.18 17.69
N SER A 142 -10.82 7.95 17.32
CA SER A 142 -11.43 6.61 17.38
C SER A 142 -12.66 6.50 16.49
N CYS A 143 -12.94 5.29 16.03
CA CYS A 143 -14.23 4.91 15.47
C CYS A 143 -14.86 3.85 16.37
N LYS A 144 -16.13 4.05 16.76
CA LYS A 144 -16.88 3.16 17.65
C LYS A 144 -17.98 2.45 16.88
N MET A 145 -18.51 1.37 17.45
CA MET A 145 -19.60 0.59 16.86
C MET A 145 -19.27 0.02 15.48
N ILE A 146 -17.99 -0.24 15.23
CA ILE A 146 -17.59 -0.87 13.97
C ILE A 146 -17.99 -2.35 14.02
N PRO A 147 -18.77 -2.84 13.05
CA PRO A 147 -19.13 -4.25 12.98
C PRO A 147 -17.89 -5.15 12.96
N VAL A 148 -17.97 -6.27 13.68
CA VAL A 148 -16.92 -7.28 13.67
C VAL A 148 -17.21 -8.22 12.50
N PRO A 149 -16.24 -8.52 11.62
CA PRO A 149 -16.45 -9.51 10.58
C PRO A 149 -16.66 -10.91 11.18
N GLY A 150 -17.29 -11.80 10.42
CA GLY A 150 -17.51 -13.19 10.79
C GLY A 150 -16.21 -13.99 10.90
N VAL A 151 -16.29 -15.12 11.61
CA VAL A 151 -15.14 -15.98 11.95
C VAL A 151 -14.45 -16.62 10.74
N SER A 152 -15.10 -16.65 9.57
CA SER A 152 -14.58 -17.20 8.32
C SER A 152 -13.64 -16.26 7.55
N ILE A 153 -13.44 -15.02 8.02
CA ILE A 153 -12.60 -14.02 7.35
C ILE A 153 -11.36 -13.69 8.17
N GLN A 154 -10.20 -13.87 7.55
CA GLN A 154 -8.95 -13.38 8.09
C GLN A 154 -8.82 -11.88 7.87
N LEU A 155 -8.95 -11.09 8.93
CA LEU A 155 -8.81 -9.64 8.85
C LEU A 155 -7.33 -9.21 8.92
N LEU A 156 -6.74 -8.86 7.78
CA LEU A 156 -5.33 -8.46 7.66
C LEU A 156 -5.04 -7.08 8.28
N SER A 157 -5.91 -6.11 8.04
CA SER A 157 -5.73 -4.75 8.55
C SER A 157 -7.02 -3.95 8.56
N ARG A 158 -7.05 -2.88 9.36
CA ARG A 158 -8.16 -1.94 9.51
C ARG A 158 -7.65 -0.56 9.14
N HIS A 159 -8.33 0.11 8.22
CA HIS A 159 -7.89 1.41 7.71
C HIS A 159 -9.05 2.39 7.60
N VAL A 160 -8.75 3.66 7.78
CA VAL A 160 -9.61 4.77 7.37
C VAL A 160 -8.91 5.51 6.24
N ARG A 161 -9.66 5.80 5.18
CA ARG A 161 -9.19 6.58 4.03
C ARG A 161 -9.95 7.90 3.98
N LEU A 162 -9.22 9.00 3.82
CA LEU A 162 -9.76 10.36 3.80
C LEU A 162 -9.18 11.13 2.61
N CYS A 163 -10.00 11.98 2.01
CA CYS A 163 -9.58 12.91 0.96
C CYS A 163 -10.49 14.15 0.97
N LEU A 164 -10.04 15.24 0.35
CA LEU A 164 -10.88 16.37 0.01
C LEU A 164 -11.65 16.07 -1.28
N PHE A 165 -12.97 16.28 -1.24
CA PHE A 165 -13.90 16.00 -2.33
C PHE A 165 -14.84 17.18 -2.51
N ASP A 166 -15.06 17.61 -3.75
CA ASP A 166 -15.92 18.76 -4.07
C ASP A 166 -17.37 18.39 -4.45
N GLY A 167 -17.71 17.10 -4.39
CA GLY A 167 -19.01 16.58 -4.86
C GLY A 167 -18.91 15.89 -6.22
N ASN A 168 -17.89 16.20 -7.02
CA ASN A 168 -17.69 15.64 -8.36
C ASN A 168 -16.39 14.85 -8.47
N LYS A 169 -15.28 15.36 -7.92
CA LYS A 169 -13.95 14.74 -8.02
C LYS A 169 -13.12 14.89 -6.74
N VAL A 170 -12.17 13.97 -6.58
CA VAL A 170 -11.17 14.04 -5.50
C VAL A 170 -10.17 15.15 -5.82
N LEU A 171 -9.93 16.03 -4.84
CA LEU A 171 -9.08 17.22 -4.98
C LEU A 171 -7.73 17.10 -4.27
N SER A 172 -7.54 16.09 -3.43
CA SER A 172 -6.33 15.92 -2.63
C SER A 172 -5.75 14.51 -2.75
N ASN A 173 -4.59 14.33 -2.13
CA ASN A 173 -4.11 13.01 -1.75
C ASN A 173 -5.18 12.23 -0.96
N ILE A 174 -5.22 10.92 -1.17
CA ILE A 174 -5.97 10.00 -0.33
C ILE A 174 -5.06 9.57 0.82
N HIS A 175 -5.38 10.02 2.03
CA HIS A 175 -4.67 9.66 3.24
C HIS A 175 -5.23 8.36 3.80
N THR A 176 -4.37 7.35 3.91
CA THR A 176 -4.71 6.06 4.53
C THR A 176 -4.09 5.97 5.92
N VAL A 177 -4.93 5.80 6.94
CA VAL A 177 -4.51 5.68 8.33
C VAL A 177 -4.88 4.29 8.85
N ARG A 178 -3.88 3.54 9.32
CA ARG A 178 -4.09 2.22 9.93
C ARG A 178 -4.61 2.35 11.37
N ALA A 179 -5.70 1.68 11.66
CA ALA A 179 -6.28 1.63 12.99
C ALA A 179 -5.54 0.64 13.88
N THR A 180 -5.49 0.94 15.17
CA THR A 180 -5.14 -0.01 16.23
C THR A 180 -6.43 -0.67 16.73
N TRP A 181 -6.37 -1.97 16.96
CA TRP A 181 -7.51 -2.77 17.44
C TRP A 181 -7.10 -3.60 18.65
N GLN A 182 -8.01 -3.77 19.61
CA GLN A 182 -7.78 -4.56 20.81
C GLN A 182 -8.90 -5.60 21.00
N PRO A 183 -8.58 -6.86 21.34
CA PRO A 183 -9.58 -7.90 21.59
C PRO A 183 -10.60 -7.52 22.66
N LYS A 184 -10.18 -6.76 23.69
CA LYS A 184 -11.05 -6.28 24.78
C LYS A 184 -12.13 -5.30 24.32
N LYS A 185 -11.93 -4.62 23.20
CA LYS A 185 -12.88 -3.64 22.64
C LYS A 185 -13.00 -3.86 21.12
N PRO A 186 -13.59 -4.99 20.69
CA PRO A 186 -13.45 -5.45 19.31
C PRO A 186 -14.19 -4.55 18.29
N ARG A 187 -15.17 -3.77 18.74
CA ARG A 187 -15.95 -2.79 17.95
C ARG A 187 -15.37 -1.38 17.95
N THR A 188 -14.20 -1.18 18.56
CA THR A 188 -13.55 0.13 18.66
C THR A 188 -12.20 0.11 17.95
N TRP A 189 -12.03 1.05 17.03
CA TRP A 189 -10.78 1.32 16.35
C TRP A 189 -10.17 2.57 16.95
N THR A 190 -8.89 2.53 17.30
CA THR A 190 -8.18 3.67 17.90
C THR A 190 -7.04 4.13 17.01
N PHE A 191 -6.78 5.43 17.06
CA PHE A 191 -5.76 6.08 16.26
C PHE A 191 -4.87 6.88 17.21
N SER A 192 -3.56 6.68 17.11
CA SER A 192 -2.58 7.43 17.88
C SER A 192 -1.98 8.52 16.99
N PRO A 193 -2.04 9.80 17.39
CA PRO A 193 -1.36 10.88 16.66
C PRO A 193 0.17 10.80 16.78
N GLN A 194 0.70 9.96 17.69
CA GLN A 194 2.13 9.73 17.76
C GLN A 194 2.60 9.04 16.47
N PRO A 195 3.65 9.57 15.81
CA PRO A 195 4.28 8.86 14.71
C PRO A 195 4.83 7.56 15.26
N LYS A 196 4.09 6.46 15.04
CA LYS A 196 4.68 5.13 15.13
C LYS A 196 5.79 5.13 14.08
N ARG A 197 7.04 4.97 14.52
CA ARG A 197 8.18 4.82 13.61
C ARG A 197 7.77 3.87 12.48
N LEU A 198 7.98 4.32 11.25
CA LEU A 198 7.63 3.65 10.00
C LEU A 198 8.38 2.29 9.92
N ASN A 199 7.86 1.28 10.63
CA ASN A 199 8.35 -0.10 10.67
C ASN A 199 7.23 -1.06 10.28
N ASP A 200 6.21 -0.60 9.55
CA ASP A 200 5.36 -1.49 8.77
C ASP A 200 6.14 -1.84 7.50
N ARG A 201 6.75 -3.02 7.52
CA ARG A 201 7.35 -3.74 6.39
C ARG A 201 6.55 -3.49 5.11
N MET A 202 7.14 -2.70 4.22
CA MET A 202 6.80 -2.71 2.80
C MET A 202 7.54 -3.90 2.19
N THR A 203 7.02 -5.11 2.37
CA THR A 203 7.42 -6.25 1.54
C THR A 203 6.75 -6.10 0.19
N SER A 204 7.36 -5.31 -0.68
CA SER A 204 7.19 -5.46 -2.13
C SER A 204 8.35 -6.35 -2.57
N ARG A 205 8.11 -7.67 -2.65
CA ARG A 205 8.98 -8.52 -3.46
C ARG A 205 8.69 -8.15 -4.92
N TYR A 206 9.67 -7.56 -5.58
CA TYR A 206 9.75 -7.64 -7.03
C TYR A 206 10.62 -8.85 -7.31
N ASP A 207 10.00 -9.96 -7.67
CA ASP A 207 10.69 -11.02 -8.39
C ASP A 207 10.73 -10.57 -9.86
N ALA A 208 11.92 -10.26 -10.34
CA ALA A 208 12.19 -10.06 -11.76
C ALA A 208 13.05 -11.26 -12.21
N HIS A 209 12.52 -12.01 -13.17
CA HIS A 209 13.31 -12.91 -14.02
C HIS A 209 14.17 -12.09 -14.98
#